data_AF-A0A3N5WN66-F1
#
_entry.id   AF-A0A3N5WN66-F1
#
_cell.length_a   1.000
_cell.length_b   1.000
_cell.length_c   1.000
_cell.angle_alpha   90.00
_cell.angle_beta   90.00
_cell.angle_gamma   90.00
#
_symmetry.space_group_name_H-M   'P 1'
#
loop_
_entity.id
_entity.type
_entity.pdbx_description
1 polymer ?
#
loop_
_entity_poly.entity_id
_entity_poly.type
_entity_poly.pdbx_seq_one_letter_code
_entity_poly.pdbx_strand_id
1 'polypeptide(L)' 'MSDSRGYSTALVQQVAAADPSLPTIRLAKVCIDRGVSVWEVSRKLGVSRPIIYQWFRGKVTPRTKHLEQILILVSQLESA' A
#
# COMPACT_ATOMS: atom_id res chain seq x y z
N MET A 1 9.71 -11.16 14.86
CA MET A 1 8.41 -11.86 14.74
C MET A 1 7.45 -10.85 14.12
N SER A 2 6.89 -11.18 12.95
CA SER A 2 6.12 -10.25 12.11
C SER A 2 4.90 -9.74 12.88
N ASP A 3 4.99 -8.48 13.31
CA ASP A 3 3.88 -7.71 13.85
C ASP A 3 2.92 -7.43 12.69
N SER A 4 2.04 -8.40 12.42
CA SER A 4 1.07 -8.37 11.34
C SER A 4 -0.01 -7.33 11.66
N ARG A 5 0.30 -6.04 11.50
CA ARG A 5 -0.57 -4.86 11.73
C ARG A 5 -1.76 -4.77 10.76
N GLY A 6 -2.42 -5.90 10.49
CA GLY A 6 -3.56 -6.06 9.60
C GLY A 6 -3.26 -6.68 8.24
N TYR A 7 -2.01 -7.03 7.94
CA TYR A 7 -1.65 -7.70 6.69
C TYR A 7 -1.71 -9.22 6.84
N SER A 8 -2.44 -9.88 5.94
CA SER A 8 -2.44 -11.34 5.86
C SER A 8 -1.18 -11.84 5.13
N THR A 9 -0.69 -13.01 5.49
CA THR A 9 0.44 -13.67 4.81
C THR A 9 0.21 -13.76 3.29
N ALA A 10 -1.02 -14.09 2.89
CA ALA A 10 -1.40 -14.16 1.48
C ALA A 10 -1.23 -12.81 0.76
N LEU A 11 -1.57 -11.69 1.40
CA LEU A 11 -1.39 -10.37 0.80
C LEU A 11 0.09 -10.03 0.67
N VAL A 12 0.90 -10.33 1.68
CA VAL A 12 2.35 -10.09 1.65
C VAL A 12 3.00 -10.87 0.49
N GLN A 13 2.63 -12.13 0.33
CA GLN A 13 3.09 -12.95 -0.80
C GLN A 13 2.65 -12.40 -2.15
N GLN A 14 1.39 -11.94 -2.27
CA GLN A 14 0.89 -11.31 -3.49
C GLN A 14 1.66 -10.04 -3.84
N VAL A 15 1.92 -9.17 -2.86
CA VAL A 15 2.69 -7.94 -3.06
C VAL A 15 4.13 -8.27 -3.45
N ALA A 16 4.74 -9.28 -2.83
CA ALA A 16 6.10 -9.71 -3.15
C ALA A 16 6.25 -10.30 -4.57
N ALA A 17 5.19 -10.94 -5.09
CA ALA A 17 5.15 -11.51 -6.43
C ALA A 17 4.65 -10.54 -7.52
N ALA A 18 4.10 -9.38 -7.12
CA ALA A 18 3.55 -8.39 -8.05
C ALA A 18 4.65 -7.50 -8.65
N ASP A 19 4.32 -6.81 -9.74
CA ASP A 19 5.23 -5.89 -10.41
C ASP A 19 5.54 -4.68 -9.50
N PRO A 20 6.82 -4.50 -9.06
CA PRO A 20 7.21 -3.40 -8.19
C PRO A 20 7.19 -2.02 -8.89
N SER A 21 7.07 -1.97 -10.22
CA SER A 21 6.94 -0.72 -10.97
C SER A 21 5.59 -0.02 -10.71
N LEU A 22 4.57 -0.79 -10.28
CA LEU A 22 3.25 -0.27 -9.99
C LEU A 22 3.26 0.56 -8.70
N PRO A 23 2.81 1.83 -8.72
CA PRO A 23 2.82 2.69 -7.53
C PRO A 23 2.06 2.12 -6.33
N THR A 24 0.97 1.38 -6.58
CA THR A 24 0.18 0.72 -5.54
C THR A 24 0.94 -0.43 -4.86
N ILE A 25 1.72 -1.19 -5.63
CA ILE A 25 2.53 -2.31 -5.13
C ILE A 25 3.74 -1.77 -4.37
N ARG A 26 4.37 -0.71 -4.89
CA ARG A 26 5.46 -0.02 -4.19
C ARG A 26 5.00 0.55 -2.85
N LEU A 27 3.82 1.18 -2.80
CA LEU A 27 3.22 1.62 -1.54
C LEU A 27 2.96 0.44 -0.60
N ALA A 28 2.36 -0.64 -1.08
CA ALA A 28 2.09 -1.83 -0.26
C ALA A 28 3.36 -2.39 0.37
N LYS A 29 4.43 -2.51 -0.42
CA LYS A 29 5.73 -3.01 0.01
C LYS A 29 6.32 -2.11 1.11
N VAL A 30 6.40 -0.81 0.86
CA VAL A 30 6.91 0.15 1.85
C VAL A 30 6.08 0.14 3.14
N CYS A 31 4.75 0.03 3.04
CA CYS A 31 3.91 -0.08 4.23
C CYS A 31 4.18 -1.35 5.03
N ILE A 32 4.35 -2.50 4.36
CA ILE A 32 4.69 -3.77 5.02
C ILE A 32 6.07 -3.66 5.69
N ASP A 33 7.08 -3.16 4.96
CA ASP A 33 8.47 -3.09 5.43
C ASP A 33 8.63 -2.12 6.62
N ARG A 34 7.91 -0.99 6.61
CA ARG A 34 7.93 0.01 7.68
C ARG A 34 6.88 -0.23 8.78
N GLY A 35 6.07 -1.27 8.64
CA GLY A 35 4.96 -1.57 9.56
C GLY A 35 3.87 -0.49 9.59
N VAL A 36 3.67 0.27 8.51
CA VAL A 36 2.56 1.23 8.41
C VAL A 36 1.27 0.45 8.19
N SER A 37 0.24 0.71 9.00
CA SER A 37 -1.03 -0.01 8.87
C SER A 37 -1.90 0.51 7.71
N VAL A 38 -2.76 -0.36 7.16
CA VAL A 38 -3.77 0.05 6.17
C VAL A 38 -4.70 1.14 6.70
N TRP A 39 -4.93 1.18 8.02
CA TRP A 39 -5.72 2.25 8.64
C TRP A 39 -5.07 3.62 8.42
N GLU A 40 -3.78 3.74 8.70
CA GLU A 40 -3.05 4.99 8.54
C GLU A 40 -3.02 5.43 7.08
N VAL A 41 -2.75 4.49 6.16
CA VAL A 41 -2.79 4.75 4.71
C VAL A 41 -4.17 5.25 4.29
N SER A 42 -5.24 4.61 4.75
CA SER A 42 -6.62 4.98 4.42
C SER A 42 -6.95 6.41 4.87
N ARG A 43 -6.49 6.83 6.05
CA ARG A 43 -6.67 8.19 6.56
C ARG A 43 -5.86 9.21 5.79
N LYS A 44 -4.61 8.90 5.43
CA LYS A 44 -3.74 9.79 4.65
C LYS A 44 -4.25 10.02 3.23
N LEU A 45 -4.81 8.97 2.60
CA LEU A 45 -5.32 9.04 1.23
C LEU A 45 -6.80 9.43 1.14
N GLY A 46 -7.51 9.48 2.28
CA GLY A 46 -8.94 9.84 2.31
C GLY A 46 -9.86 8.82 1.65
N VAL A 47 -9.47 7.54 1.66
CA VAL A 47 -10.23 6.44 1.03
C VAL A 47 -10.56 5.35 2.05
N SER A 48 -11.49 4.47 1.72
CA SER A 48 -11.84 3.35 2.61
C SER A 48 -10.77 2.25 2.59
N ARG A 49 -10.61 1.55 3.72
CA ARG A 49 -9.67 0.41 3.86
C ARG A 49 -9.86 -0.67 2.78
N PRO A 50 -11.09 -1.06 2.38
CA PRO A 50 -11.29 -2.03 1.31
C PRO A 50 -10.65 -1.61 -0.03
N ILE A 51 -10.69 -0.32 -0.38
CA ILE A 51 -10.07 0.20 -1.61
C ILE A 51 -8.55 0.04 -1.56
N ILE A 52 -7.92 0.31 -0.41
CA ILE A 52 -6.47 0.09 -0.23
C ILE A 52 -6.12 -1.39 -0.46
N TYR A 53 -6.88 -2.32 0.12
CA TYR A 53 -6.66 -3.75 -0.12
C TYR A 53 -6.85 -4.16 -1.59
N GLN A 54 -7.81 -3.55 -2.30
CA GLN A 54 -8.00 -3.81 -3.72
C GLN A 54 -6.81 -3.30 -4.55
N TRP A 55 -6.27 -2.12 -4.21
CA TRP A 55 -5.06 -1.59 -4.84
C TRP A 55 -3.83 -2.45 -4.57
N PHE A 56 -3.63 -2.90 -3.33
CA PHE A 56 -2.49 -3.74 -2.95
C PHE A 56 -2.55 -5.13 -3.59
N ARG A 57 -3.76 -5.59 -3.94
CA ARG A 57 -3.97 -6.84 -4.69
C ARG A 57 -3.96 -6.64 -6.21
N GLY A 58 -3.74 -5.42 -6.71
CA GLY A 58 -3.80 -5.11 -8.13
C GLY A 58 -5.18 -5.28 -8.78
N LYS A 59 -6.27 -5.36 -7.99
CA LYS A 59 -7.64 -5.57 -8.51
C LYS A 59 -8.26 -4.31 -9.09
N VAL A 60 -7.81 -3.13 -8.64
CA VAL A 60 -8.34 -1.83 -9.04
C VAL A 60 -7.18 -0.87 -9.24
N THR A 61 -7.27 -0.08 -10.30
CA THR A 61 -6.32 1.01 -10.57
C THR A 61 -6.81 2.29 -9.91
N PRO A 62 -5.97 3.02 -9.14
CA PRO A 62 -6.33 4.32 -8.59
C PRO A 62 -6.63 5.34 -9.70
N ARG A 63 -7.54 6.27 -9.42
CA ARG A 63 -7.72 7.46 -10.28
C ARG A 63 -6.50 8.37 -10.18
N THR A 64 -6.27 9.21 -11.19
CA THR A 64 -5.11 10.13 -11.29
C THR A 64 -4.81 10.88 -10.00
N LYS A 65 -5.83 11.49 -9.37
CA LYS A 65 -5.69 12.18 -8.07
C LYS A 65 -5.08 11.30 -6.97
N HIS A 66 -5.57 10.07 -6.82
CA HIS A 66 -5.05 9.17 -5.79
C HIS A 66 -3.69 8.61 -6.17
N LEU A 67 -3.41 8.45 -7.46
CA LEU A 67 -2.10 8.02 -7.93
C LEU A 67 -1.00 9.01 -7.54
N GLU A 68 -1.25 10.31 -7.72
CA GLU A 68 -0.35 11.38 -7.28
C GLU A 68 -0.13 11.33 -5.76
N GLN A 69 -1.21 11.21 -4.99
CA GLN A 69 -1.13 11.10 -3.52
C GLN A 69 -0.36 9.85 -3.07
N ILE A 70 -0.52 8.73 -3.76
CA ILE A 70 0.22 7.49 -3.51
C ILE A 70 1.71 7.70 -3.74
N LEU A 71 2.10 8.32 -4.86
CA LEU A 71 3.51 8.58 -5.17
C LEU A 71 4.16 9.48 -4.12
N ILE A 72 3.48 10.56 -3.73
CA ILE A 72 3.94 11.46 -2.66
C ILE A 72 4.11 10.68 -1.35
N LEU A 73 3.13 9.86 -0.98
CA LEU A 73 3.19 9.07 0.25
C LEU A 73 4.33 8.05 0.25
N VAL A 74 4.58 7.39 -0.90
CA VAL A 74 5.73 6.49 -1.06
C VAL A 74 7.04 7.23 -0.82
N SER A 75 7.23 8.38 -1.47
CA SER A 75 8.46 9.16 -1.30
C SER A 75 8.67 9.63 0.16
N GLN A 76 7.59 9.99 0.85
CA GLN A 76 7.64 10.35 2.28
C GLN A 76 8.05 9.18 3.17
N LEU A 77 7.51 7.99 2.89
CA LEU A 77 7.80 6.79 3.67
C LEU A 77 9.17 6.18 3.35
N GLU A 78 9.71 6.38 2.15
CA GLU A 78 11.07 5.94 1.79
C GLU A 78 12.15 6.84 2.39
N SER A 79 11.87 8.14 2.55
CA SER A 79 12.82 9.13 3.07
C SER A 79 12.86 9.20 4.61
N ALA A 80 11.85 8.62 5.27
CA ALA A 80 11.79 8.50 6.73
C ALA A 80 12.65 7.33 7.23
#